data_AF-A0A819BH08-F1
#
_entry.id   AF-A0A819BH08-F1
#
_cell.length_a   1.000
_cell.length_b   1.000
_cell.length_c   1.000
_cell.angle_alpha   90.00
_cell.angle_beta   90.00
_cell.angle_gamma   90.00
#
_symmetry.space_group_name_H-M   'P 1'
#
loop_
_entity.id
_entity.type
_entity.pdbx_description
1 polymer ?
#
loop_
_entity_poly.entity_id
_entity_poly.type
_entity_poly.pdbx_seq_one_letter_code
_entity_poly.pdbx_strand_id
1 'polypeptide(L)'
;MKLIISILLFIFAFIYITLRIYEYHKNLCKLNYDYPFQDPTLPIDIRLDNLMSLLTPEEKINMLWMDGATSDGELPNLAVPRLNIRGYSWIGQGYVYRSASNGCNINCYSPVIDGNVSVLPQGTGIASTWNKNLIFQSGIMISDESMAIHYNYKNKSVDYKTGASSVINIARDPRWGRVPETYGECPILTGEIAVAFNKGIMGYAKLEDTQLEYGIYKVIPVMRHFIDYDGPDNGRFSFNAIISDADLRITYLPVWKKLIDEKAIVGIMSAISAVNGIPSAVNKYLLNDVLRNEWNFTGYVISKVIVFFFNELHC
;
A
#
# COMPACT_ATOMS: atom_id res chain seq x y z
N MET A 1 -46.02 -3.40 39.90
CA MET A 1 -45.52 -2.02 40.18
C MET A 1 -43.99 -1.92 40.16
N LYS A 2 -43.23 -2.69 40.97
CA LYS A 2 -41.75 -2.65 40.99
C LYS A 2 -41.07 -2.93 39.64
N LEU A 3 -41.56 -3.92 38.87
CA LEU A 3 -40.99 -4.28 37.56
C LEU A 3 -41.13 -3.15 36.53
N ILE A 4 -42.29 -2.48 36.49
CA ILE A 4 -42.58 -1.38 35.56
C ILE A 4 -41.68 -0.18 35.86
N ILE A 5 -41.49 0.16 37.13
CA ILE A 5 -40.60 1.23 37.56
C ILE A 5 -39.15 0.93 37.17
N SER A 6 -38.70 -0.33 37.33
CA SER A 6 -37.34 -0.73 36.97
C SER A 6 -37.08 -0.65 35.45
N ILE A 7 -38.07 -1.02 34.63
CA ILE A 7 -37.97 -0.93 33.17
C ILE A 7 -37.92 0.54 32.73
N LEU A 8 -38.76 1.40 33.31
CA LEU A 8 -38.77 2.83 33.00
C LEU A 8 -37.45 3.51 33.38
N LEU A 9 -36.86 3.17 34.54
CA LEU A 9 -35.55 3.66 34.95
C LEU A 9 -34.43 3.20 34.02
N PHE A 10 -34.49 1.95 33.53
CA PHE A 10 -33.51 1.44 32.57
C PHE A 10 -33.61 2.16 31.21
N ILE A 11 -34.84 2.36 30.70
CA ILE A 11 -35.07 3.11 29.46
C ILE A 11 -34.58 4.55 29.60
N PHE A 12 -34.88 5.21 30.72
CA PHE A 12 -34.41 6.58 30.98
C PHE A 12 -32.88 6.65 31.06
N ALA A 13 -32.24 5.72 31.76
CA ALA A 13 -30.79 5.65 31.84
C ALA A 13 -30.17 5.38 30.46
N PHE A 14 -30.75 4.48 29.67
CA PHE A 14 -30.29 4.17 28.32
C PHE A 14 -30.42 5.37 27.38
N ILE A 15 -31.56 6.07 27.39
CA ILE A 15 -31.78 7.29 26.59
C ILE A 15 -30.83 8.41 27.04
N TYR A 16 -30.65 8.60 28.35
CA TYR A 16 -29.75 9.62 28.89
C TYR A 16 -28.29 9.34 28.51
N ILE A 17 -27.83 8.09 28.62
CA ILE A 17 -26.47 7.69 28.24
C ILE A 17 -26.26 7.85 26.74
N THR A 18 -27.20 7.40 25.90
CA THR A 18 -27.09 7.56 24.44
C THR A 18 -27.09 9.02 24.01
N LEU A 19 -27.92 9.89 24.63
CA LEU A 19 -27.89 11.33 24.38
C LEU A 19 -26.57 11.97 24.81
N ARG A 20 -25.99 11.57 25.95
CA ARG A 20 -24.69 12.09 26.41
C ARG A 20 -23.53 11.61 25.54
N ILE A 21 -23.57 10.36 25.06
CA ILE A 21 -22.61 9.84 24.08
C ILE A 21 -22.73 10.62 22.77
N TYR A 22 -23.95 10.88 22.29
CA TYR A 22 -24.19 11.68 21.08
C TYR A 22 -23.67 13.12 21.22
N GLU A 23 -23.96 13.81 22.33
CA GLU A 23 -23.42 15.15 22.58
C GLU A 23 -21.89 15.16 22.73
N TYR A 24 -21.33 14.15 23.39
CA TYR A 24 -19.88 14.02 23.56
C TYR A 24 -19.18 13.81 22.20
N HIS A 25 -19.70 12.92 21.33
CA HIS A 25 -19.20 12.77 19.97
C HIS A 25 -19.37 14.02 19.12
N LYS A 26 -20.53 14.71 19.22
CA LYS A 26 -20.77 15.96 18.50
C LYS A 26 -19.80 17.07 18.91
N ASN A 27 -19.41 17.11 20.19
CA ASN A 27 -18.45 18.10 20.70
C ASN A 27 -16.99 17.72 20.40
N LEU A 28 -16.65 16.42 20.33
CA LEU A 28 -15.35 15.96 19.81
C LEU A 28 -15.15 16.32 18.33
N CYS A 29 -16.23 16.39 17.56
CA CYS A 29 -16.20 16.72 16.13
C CYS A 29 -16.19 18.24 15.82
N LYS A 30 -16.16 19.14 16.81
CA LYS A 30 -15.84 20.56 16.56
C LYS A 30 -14.32 20.76 16.41
N LEU A 31 -13.72 19.99 15.50
CA LEU A 31 -12.43 20.37 14.96
C LEU A 31 -12.72 21.52 13.99
N ASN A 32 -12.20 22.71 14.30
CA ASN A 32 -12.17 23.78 13.31
C ASN A 32 -11.15 23.37 12.25
N TYR A 33 -11.64 23.08 11.05
CA TYR A 33 -10.82 22.82 9.88
C TYR A 33 -10.58 24.15 9.16
N ASP A 34 -9.33 24.40 8.77
CA ASP A 34 -8.96 25.58 7.99
C ASP A 34 -9.47 25.45 6.55
N TYR A 35 -9.56 24.21 6.05
CA TYR A 35 -9.98 23.89 4.68
C TYR A 35 -10.92 22.67 4.63
N PRO A 36 -11.87 22.63 3.67
CA PRO A 36 -12.76 21.49 3.47
C PRO A 36 -12.05 20.13 3.33
N PHE A 37 -10.88 20.06 2.70
CA PHE A 37 -10.17 18.79 2.55
C PHE A 37 -9.77 18.12 3.88
N GLN A 38 -9.70 18.90 4.97
CA GLN A 38 -9.35 18.41 6.30
C GLN A 38 -10.55 17.79 7.03
N ASP A 39 -11.79 18.08 6.60
CA ASP A 39 -13.00 17.59 7.23
C ASP A 39 -13.28 16.13 6.79
N PRO A 40 -13.18 15.13 7.69
CA PRO A 40 -13.41 13.72 7.36
C PRO A 40 -14.88 13.38 7.15
N THR A 41 -15.81 14.30 7.47
CA THR A 41 -17.25 14.09 7.25
C THR A 41 -17.70 14.37 5.81
N LEU A 42 -16.86 15.06 5.03
CA LEU A 42 -17.12 15.36 3.63
C LEU A 42 -16.73 14.16 2.72
N PRO A 43 -17.43 13.96 1.58
CA PRO A 43 -17.03 12.97 0.59
C PRO A 43 -15.60 13.17 0.09
N ILE A 44 -14.90 12.07 -0.21
CA ILE A 44 -13.50 12.11 -0.62
C ILE A 44 -13.27 12.99 -1.86
N ASP A 45 -14.17 12.96 -2.84
CA ASP A 45 -14.05 13.74 -4.07
C ASP A 45 -14.09 15.25 -3.78
N ILE A 46 -14.99 15.69 -2.90
CA ILE A 46 -15.08 17.10 -2.47
C ILE A 46 -13.79 17.54 -1.77
N ARG A 47 -13.23 16.66 -0.94
CA ARG A 47 -11.97 16.93 -0.23
C ARG A 47 -10.80 17.00 -1.21
N LEU A 48 -10.75 16.10 -2.19
CA LEU A 48 -9.71 16.06 -3.21
C LEU A 48 -9.79 17.27 -4.13
N ASP A 49 -10.98 17.64 -4.62
CA ASP A 49 -11.18 18.81 -5.48
C ASP A 49 -10.74 20.10 -4.76
N ASN A 50 -11.11 20.23 -3.49
CA ASN A 50 -10.66 21.36 -2.68
C ASN A 50 -9.13 21.37 -2.54
N LEU A 51 -8.50 20.26 -2.17
CA LEU A 51 -7.04 20.15 -2.05
C LEU A 51 -6.34 20.50 -3.38
N MET A 52 -6.81 19.93 -4.49
CA MET A 52 -6.22 20.15 -5.81
C MET A 52 -6.39 21.59 -6.30
N SER A 53 -7.45 22.29 -5.88
CA SER A 53 -7.64 23.72 -6.16
C SER A 53 -6.67 24.60 -5.37
N LEU A 54 -6.24 24.16 -4.18
CA LEU A 54 -5.34 24.91 -3.32
C LEU A 54 -3.88 24.73 -3.73
N LEU A 55 -3.46 23.54 -4.16
CA LEU A 55 -2.08 23.21 -4.47
C LEU A 55 -1.55 23.97 -5.71
N THR A 56 -0.34 24.51 -5.61
CA THR A 56 0.38 25.10 -6.75
C THR A 56 0.87 23.99 -7.70
N PRO A 57 1.18 24.30 -8.97
CA PRO A 57 1.78 23.33 -9.87
C PRO A 57 3.08 22.74 -9.33
N GLU A 58 3.91 23.55 -8.66
CA GLU A 58 5.17 23.09 -8.05
C GLU A 58 4.91 22.10 -6.91
N GLU A 59 3.97 22.40 -6.01
CA GLU A 59 3.59 21.48 -4.94
C GLU A 59 3.02 20.16 -5.50
N LYS A 60 2.22 20.23 -6.58
CA LYS A 60 1.71 19.02 -7.26
C LYS A 60 2.83 18.18 -7.85
N ILE A 61 3.81 18.79 -8.52
CA ILE A 61 4.97 18.09 -9.09
C ILE A 61 5.81 17.47 -7.98
N ASN A 62 6.04 18.21 -6.91
CA ASN A 62 6.77 17.77 -5.73
C ASN A 62 6.13 16.51 -5.14
N MET A 63 4.81 16.47 -5.01
CA MET A 63 4.04 15.31 -4.54
C MET A 63 4.13 14.05 -5.41
N LEU A 64 4.67 14.11 -6.64
CA LEU A 64 4.88 12.95 -7.51
C LEU A 64 6.17 12.16 -7.18
N TRP A 65 7.08 12.72 -6.40
CA TRP A 65 8.36 12.09 -6.08
C TRP A 65 8.21 11.03 -4.98
N MET A 66 8.87 9.89 -5.19
CA MET A 66 8.78 8.70 -4.32
C MET A 66 9.38 8.91 -2.92
N ASP A 67 10.57 9.52 -2.88
CA ASP A 67 11.33 9.82 -1.67
C ASP A 67 11.62 11.31 -1.61
N GLY A 68 11.26 11.93 -0.49
CA GLY A 68 11.81 13.24 -0.09
C GLY A 68 13.15 13.12 0.65
N ALA A 69 13.75 11.93 0.72
CA ALA A 69 14.92 11.66 1.56
C ALA A 69 16.22 11.77 0.75
N THR A 70 17.00 12.82 1.04
CA THR A 70 18.44 12.79 0.78
C THR A 70 19.17 12.07 1.91
N SER A 71 20.43 11.73 1.70
CA SER A 71 21.36 11.18 2.69
C SER A 71 21.58 12.08 3.93
N ASP A 72 21.00 13.29 3.93
CA ASP A 72 21.43 14.39 4.79
C ASP A 72 20.33 14.79 5.81
N GLY A 73 19.17 14.12 5.82
CA GLY A 73 18.15 14.26 6.86
C GLY A 73 17.25 15.51 6.76
N GLU A 74 17.40 16.34 5.73
CA GLU A 74 16.44 17.39 5.40
C GLU A 74 15.46 16.90 4.33
N LEU A 75 14.16 17.08 4.58
CA LEU A 75 13.05 16.62 3.73
C LEU A 75 12.37 17.83 3.05
N PRO A 76 12.81 18.34 1.89
CA PRO A 76 12.25 19.58 1.39
C PRO A 76 11.04 19.42 0.44
N ASN A 77 10.78 18.26 -0.18
CA ASN A 77 9.97 18.26 -1.41
C ASN A 77 8.64 17.48 -1.39
N LEU A 78 8.08 17.10 -0.23
CA LEU A 78 6.75 16.44 -0.18
C LEU A 78 5.77 17.05 0.83
N ALA A 79 6.24 17.90 1.74
CA ALA A 79 5.38 18.64 2.65
C ALA A 79 4.79 19.86 1.95
N VAL A 80 3.58 20.26 2.35
CA VAL A 80 3.01 21.57 2.00
C VAL A 80 2.67 22.29 3.30
N PRO A 81 3.65 22.93 3.98
CA PRO A 81 3.48 23.50 5.31
C PRO A 81 2.36 24.53 5.39
N ARG A 82 2.14 25.34 4.34
CA ARG A 82 1.06 26.36 4.31
C ARG A 82 -0.34 25.75 4.37
N LEU A 83 -0.49 24.50 3.93
CA LEU A 83 -1.74 23.73 3.99
C LEU A 83 -1.74 22.75 5.16
N ASN A 84 -0.72 22.80 6.02
CA ASN A 84 -0.52 21.84 7.11
C ASN A 84 -0.46 20.38 6.62
N ILE A 85 0.08 20.15 5.41
CA ILE A 85 0.32 18.82 4.86
C ILE A 85 1.76 18.44 5.18
N ARG A 86 1.92 17.33 5.89
CA ARG A 86 3.24 16.80 6.25
C ARG A 86 3.88 16.12 5.06
N GLY A 87 5.20 15.94 5.13
CA GLY A 87 5.87 15.03 4.21
C GLY A 87 5.31 13.62 4.36
N TYR A 88 5.43 12.83 3.32
CA TYR A 88 5.07 11.42 3.32
C TYR A 88 6.00 10.70 2.35
N SER A 89 6.12 9.37 2.44
CA SER A 89 6.88 8.59 1.45
C SER A 89 5.98 7.57 0.78
N TRP A 90 6.01 7.51 -0.55
CA TRP A 90 5.17 6.56 -1.31
C TRP A 90 5.62 5.10 -1.14
N ILE A 91 6.88 4.88 -0.77
CA ILE A 91 7.43 3.59 -0.44
C ILE A 91 8.08 3.69 0.95
N GLY A 92 7.44 3.11 1.98
CA GLY A 92 8.09 3.01 3.30
C GLY A 92 9.49 2.36 3.27
N GLN A 93 9.78 1.51 2.28
CA GLN A 93 11.09 0.87 2.11
C GLN A 93 12.18 1.83 1.63
N GLY A 94 13.01 2.29 2.56
CA GLY A 94 14.27 2.95 2.21
C GLY A 94 14.91 3.66 3.40
N TYR A 95 14.10 4.32 4.23
CA TYR A 95 14.67 5.21 5.25
C TYR A 95 14.26 4.85 6.67
N VAL A 96 13.05 4.32 6.88
CA VAL A 96 12.54 4.19 8.26
C VAL A 96 11.81 2.85 8.48
N TYR A 97 11.12 2.26 7.48
CA TYR A 97 10.34 1.03 7.70
C TYR A 97 10.24 0.13 6.46
N ARG A 98 10.64 -1.14 6.52
CA ARG A 98 10.00 -2.12 5.61
C ARG A 98 8.59 -2.40 6.12
N SER A 99 7.70 -1.40 6.10
CA SER A 99 6.30 -1.58 6.51
C SER A 99 5.75 -2.79 5.77
N ALA A 100 5.45 -3.86 6.50
CA ALA A 100 4.70 -5.01 6.02
C ALA A 100 5.20 -5.68 4.72
N SER A 101 6.51 -5.84 4.52
CA SER A 101 7.01 -6.59 3.36
C SER A 101 7.15 -8.07 3.71
N ASN A 102 6.35 -8.94 3.07
CA ASN A 102 6.48 -10.40 3.12
C ASN A 102 6.73 -11.00 4.52
N GLY A 103 6.04 -10.51 5.55
CA GLY A 103 6.19 -11.06 6.91
C GLY A 103 7.21 -10.36 7.81
N CYS A 104 7.83 -9.26 7.38
CA CYS A 104 8.84 -8.58 8.19
C CYS A 104 8.64 -7.07 8.21
N ASN A 105 8.70 -6.48 9.41
CA ASN A 105 8.67 -5.04 9.67
C ASN A 105 10.07 -4.45 9.91
N ILE A 106 11.15 -5.13 9.48
CA ILE A 106 12.55 -4.70 9.73
C ILE A 106 13.13 -3.96 8.53
N ASN A 107 13.73 -2.79 8.76
CA ASN A 107 14.64 -2.15 7.84
C ASN A 107 16.04 -2.80 7.90
N CYS A 108 16.42 -3.56 6.86
CA CYS A 108 17.76 -4.18 6.77
C CYS A 108 18.93 -3.18 6.73
N TYR A 109 18.67 -1.86 6.65
CA TYR A 109 19.69 -0.84 6.44
C TYR A 109 19.89 0.12 7.63
N SER A 110 19.06 0.06 8.70
CA SER A 110 19.22 0.97 9.85
C SER A 110 18.93 0.30 11.20
N PRO A 111 19.95 -0.06 12.00
CA PRO A 111 19.77 -0.69 13.31
C PRO A 111 19.15 0.24 14.37
N VAL A 112 18.87 1.50 14.04
CA VAL A 112 18.47 2.53 15.01
C VAL A 112 16.95 2.70 15.12
N ILE A 113 16.17 2.22 14.15
CA ILE A 113 14.76 2.61 14.00
C ILE A 113 13.75 1.47 14.28
N ASP A 114 14.16 0.21 14.14
CA ASP A 114 13.19 -0.90 14.01
C ASP A 114 12.59 -1.39 15.33
N GLY A 115 13.21 -1.11 16.49
CA GLY A 115 12.76 -1.68 17.76
C GLY A 115 12.66 -3.22 17.73
N ASN A 116 11.84 -3.80 18.60
CA ASN A 116 11.55 -5.24 18.59
C ASN A 116 10.24 -5.47 17.84
N VAL A 117 10.34 -5.93 16.59
CA VAL A 117 9.20 -6.34 15.76
C VAL A 117 9.20 -7.83 15.52
N SER A 118 8.05 -8.37 15.16
CA SER A 118 7.94 -9.79 14.85
C SER A 118 8.53 -10.09 13.48
N VAL A 119 9.28 -11.20 13.40
CA VAL A 119 9.89 -11.70 12.17
C VAL A 119 9.21 -13.00 11.79
N LEU A 120 8.40 -12.95 10.75
CA LEU A 120 7.74 -14.13 10.21
C LEU A 120 8.61 -14.79 9.13
N PRO A 121 8.30 -16.04 8.73
CA PRO A 121 8.92 -16.64 7.56
C PRO A 121 8.81 -15.71 6.33
N GLN A 122 9.82 -15.75 5.46
CA GLN A 122 9.83 -15.01 4.20
C GLN A 122 8.73 -15.53 3.25
N GLY A 123 8.44 -14.81 2.16
CA GLY A 123 7.36 -15.09 1.19
C GLY A 123 7.15 -16.58 0.86
N THR A 124 8.19 -17.32 0.47
CA THR A 124 8.05 -18.75 0.12
C THR A 124 7.68 -19.63 1.32
N GLY A 125 8.16 -19.28 2.51
CA GLY A 125 7.80 -19.93 3.77
C GLY A 125 6.34 -19.69 4.17
N ILE A 126 5.86 -18.45 3.99
CA ILE A 126 4.44 -18.08 4.14
C ILE A 126 3.57 -18.88 3.18
N ALA A 127 3.93 -18.92 1.88
CA ALA A 127 3.16 -19.62 0.86
C ALA A 127 3.12 -21.15 1.08
N SER A 128 4.18 -21.72 1.65
CA SER A 128 4.26 -23.15 1.98
C SER A 128 3.25 -23.61 3.04
N THR A 129 2.55 -22.68 3.72
CA THR A 129 1.48 -23.02 4.66
C THR A 129 0.17 -23.42 3.97
N TRP A 130 -0.06 -22.96 2.73
CA TRP A 130 -1.34 -23.08 2.00
C TRP A 130 -2.55 -22.59 2.81
N ASN A 131 -2.34 -21.73 3.81
CA ASN A 131 -3.37 -21.34 4.78
C ASN A 131 -3.67 -19.83 4.70
N LYS A 132 -4.69 -19.48 3.92
CA LYS A 132 -5.12 -18.09 3.71
C LYS A 132 -5.50 -17.38 5.01
N ASN A 133 -6.17 -18.08 5.93
CA ASN A 133 -6.61 -17.48 7.20
C ASN A 133 -5.41 -17.13 8.09
N LEU A 134 -4.40 -18.00 8.13
CA LEU A 134 -3.17 -17.72 8.85
C LEU A 134 -2.43 -16.51 8.25
N ILE A 135 -2.43 -16.37 6.91
CA ILE A 135 -1.78 -15.24 6.23
C ILE A 135 -2.57 -13.93 6.41
N PHE A 136 -3.90 -14.00 6.45
CA PHE A 136 -4.73 -12.86 6.80
C PHE A 136 -4.44 -12.37 8.23
N GLN A 137 -4.35 -13.29 9.20
CA GLN A 137 -3.97 -12.97 10.57
C GLN A 137 -2.55 -12.40 10.68
N SER A 138 -1.60 -12.92 9.91
CA SER A 138 -0.25 -12.35 9.88
C SER A 138 -0.23 -10.93 9.32
N GLY A 139 -1.04 -10.63 8.29
CA GLY A 139 -1.24 -9.27 7.79
C GLY A 139 -1.82 -8.33 8.85
N ILE A 140 -2.79 -8.78 9.65
CA ILE A 140 -3.35 -7.98 10.76
C ILE A 140 -2.26 -7.63 11.77
N MET A 141 -1.52 -8.65 12.24
CA MET A 141 -0.44 -8.48 13.20
C MET A 141 0.63 -7.50 12.71
N ILE A 142 1.07 -7.67 11.47
CA ILE A 142 2.09 -6.82 10.83
C ILE A 142 1.62 -5.37 10.73
N SER A 143 0.36 -5.15 10.35
CA SER A 143 -0.20 -3.81 10.24
C SER A 143 -0.43 -3.17 11.60
N ASP A 144 -0.75 -3.93 12.65
CA ASP A 144 -0.81 -3.40 14.02
C ASP A 144 0.55 -2.88 14.48
N GLU A 145 1.60 -3.69 14.29
CA GLU A 145 2.98 -3.27 14.60
C GLU A 145 3.40 -2.05 13.78
N SER A 146 3.13 -2.06 12.46
CA SER A 146 3.44 -0.93 11.57
C SER A 146 2.77 0.37 12.04
N MET A 147 1.50 0.30 12.42
CA MET A 147 0.75 1.47 12.91
C MET A 147 1.22 1.92 14.28
N ALA A 148 1.51 0.99 15.20
CA ALA A 148 2.05 1.31 16.52
C ALA A 148 3.38 2.07 16.39
N ILE A 149 4.25 1.61 15.50
CA ILE A 149 5.52 2.26 15.22
C ILE A 149 5.31 3.64 14.59
N HIS A 150 4.45 3.74 13.57
CA HIS A 150 4.11 5.02 12.93
C HIS A 150 3.63 6.07 13.94
N TYR A 151 2.79 5.69 14.91
CA TYR A 151 2.29 6.62 15.94
C TYR A 151 3.32 6.95 17.03
N ASN A 152 4.22 6.02 17.36
CA ASN A 152 5.25 6.18 18.40
C ASN A 152 6.52 6.86 17.90
N TYR A 153 6.72 6.99 16.58
CA TYR A 153 7.90 7.62 16.04
C TYR A 153 7.98 9.11 16.42
N LYS A 154 9.09 9.49 17.07
CA LYS A 154 9.27 10.82 17.67
C LYS A 154 9.27 11.95 16.63
N ASN A 155 9.69 11.67 15.40
CA ASN A 155 9.71 12.63 14.30
C ASN A 155 8.50 12.41 13.37
N LYS A 156 7.33 12.92 13.78
CA LYS A 156 6.03 12.78 13.07
C LYS A 156 5.95 13.52 11.72
N SER A 157 7.08 13.95 11.16
CA SER A 157 7.17 14.75 9.95
C SER A 157 6.89 13.98 8.65
N VAL A 158 6.80 12.65 8.72
CA VAL A 158 6.58 11.77 7.57
C VAL A 158 5.44 10.78 7.84
N ASP A 159 4.47 10.69 6.93
CA ASP A 159 3.47 9.61 6.90
C ASP A 159 4.04 8.35 6.19
N TYR A 160 3.95 7.19 6.86
CA TYR A 160 4.50 5.90 6.43
C TYR A 160 3.44 4.81 6.23
N LYS A 161 2.15 5.21 6.14
CA LYS A 161 1.05 4.27 5.89
C LYS A 161 1.13 3.59 4.52
N THR A 162 1.92 4.13 3.61
CA THR A 162 2.17 3.64 2.25
C THR A 162 3.39 2.74 2.16
N GLY A 163 3.28 1.65 1.39
CA GLY A 163 4.45 0.86 0.98
C GLY A 163 4.55 -0.55 1.54
N ALA A 164 3.44 -1.14 1.99
CA ALA A 164 3.38 -2.57 2.20
C ALA A 164 3.55 -3.30 0.87
N SER A 165 4.75 -3.85 0.66
CA SER A 165 5.19 -4.30 -0.65
C SER A 165 5.62 -5.75 -0.60
N SER A 166 4.69 -6.62 -0.98
CA SER A 166 4.94 -8.03 -1.25
C SER A 166 5.39 -8.20 -2.70
N VAL A 167 6.31 -9.14 -2.92
CA VAL A 167 6.74 -9.53 -4.26
C VAL A 167 5.81 -10.63 -4.74
N ILE A 168 4.90 -10.28 -5.65
CA ILE A 168 3.89 -11.21 -6.18
C ILE A 168 4.26 -11.74 -7.57
N ASN A 169 5.52 -11.56 -7.96
CA ASN A 169 6.06 -12.17 -9.18
C ASN A 169 6.02 -13.70 -9.07
N ILE A 170 5.81 -14.36 -10.21
CA ILE A 170 5.77 -15.81 -10.31
C ILE A 170 7.21 -16.31 -10.40
N ALA A 171 7.70 -17.07 -9.42
CA ALA A 171 9.08 -17.57 -9.43
C ALA A 171 9.29 -18.65 -10.50
N ARG A 172 9.58 -18.25 -11.75
CA ARG A 172 9.79 -19.20 -12.87
C ARG A 172 11.21 -19.72 -12.98
N ASP A 173 12.19 -18.90 -12.61
CA ASP A 173 13.60 -19.28 -12.61
C ASP A 173 14.12 -19.43 -11.18
N PRO A 174 14.45 -20.66 -10.72
CA PRO A 174 14.93 -20.89 -9.36
C PRO A 174 16.30 -20.24 -9.07
N ARG A 175 17.01 -19.75 -10.10
CA ARG A 175 18.29 -19.05 -9.94
C ARG A 175 18.11 -17.57 -9.58
N TRP A 176 16.89 -17.04 -9.66
CA TRP A 176 16.62 -15.66 -9.29
C TRP A 176 16.81 -15.50 -7.76
N GLY A 177 17.74 -14.65 -7.35
CA GLY A 177 18.15 -14.54 -5.94
C GLY A 177 17.07 -13.95 -5.02
N ARG A 178 15.97 -13.45 -5.59
CA ARG A 178 14.80 -12.98 -4.84
C ARG A 178 13.63 -13.97 -4.83
N VAL A 179 13.81 -15.19 -5.35
CA VAL A 179 12.81 -16.27 -5.22
C VAL A 179 12.24 -16.38 -3.80
N PRO A 180 13.04 -16.30 -2.72
CA PRO A 180 12.49 -16.36 -1.36
C PRO A 180 11.42 -15.31 -1.07
N GLU A 181 11.50 -14.12 -1.68
CA GLU A 181 10.54 -13.03 -1.48
C GLU A 181 9.18 -13.28 -2.16
N THR A 182 9.09 -14.22 -3.10
CA THR A 182 7.86 -14.54 -3.82
C THR A 182 6.94 -15.47 -3.04
N TYR A 183 5.72 -15.71 -3.54
CA TYR A 183 4.85 -16.79 -3.05
C TYR A 183 5.01 -18.10 -3.86
N GLY A 184 6.08 -18.22 -4.65
CA GLY A 184 6.42 -19.40 -5.44
C GLY A 184 6.03 -19.31 -6.91
N GLU A 185 6.00 -20.46 -7.57
CA GLU A 185 5.84 -20.59 -9.03
C GLU A 185 4.38 -20.71 -9.50
N CYS A 186 3.43 -20.88 -8.57
CA CYS A 186 2.02 -21.11 -8.89
C CYS A 186 1.23 -19.79 -8.86
N PRO A 187 0.65 -19.33 -9.99
CA PRO A 187 -0.13 -18.10 -10.01
C PRO A 187 -1.37 -18.14 -9.11
N ILE A 188 -2.05 -19.28 -9.04
CA ILE A 188 -3.26 -19.43 -8.21
C ILE A 188 -2.89 -19.26 -6.73
N LEU A 189 -1.89 -20.00 -6.25
CA LEU A 189 -1.42 -19.89 -4.87
C LEU A 189 -0.96 -18.47 -4.55
N THR A 190 -0.15 -17.88 -5.44
CA THR A 190 0.35 -16.51 -5.28
C THR A 190 -0.79 -15.52 -5.13
N GLY A 191 -1.82 -15.59 -5.99
CA GLY A 191 -2.99 -14.72 -5.92
C GLY A 191 -3.79 -14.89 -4.63
N GLU A 192 -4.04 -16.12 -4.20
CA GLU A 192 -4.77 -16.41 -2.96
C GLU A 192 -4.04 -15.91 -1.71
N ILE A 193 -2.73 -16.15 -1.63
CA ILE A 193 -1.88 -15.71 -0.50
C ILE A 193 -1.73 -14.18 -0.49
N ALA A 194 -1.51 -13.56 -1.65
CA ALA A 194 -1.38 -12.12 -1.78
C ALA A 194 -2.67 -11.37 -1.41
N VAL A 195 -3.84 -11.86 -1.84
CA VAL A 195 -5.13 -11.29 -1.43
C VAL A 195 -5.30 -11.38 0.09
N ALA A 196 -5.00 -12.54 0.68
CA ALA A 196 -5.16 -12.73 2.11
C ALA A 196 -4.26 -11.80 2.93
N PHE A 197 -2.97 -11.73 2.56
CA PHE A 197 -2.03 -10.83 3.20
C PHE A 197 -2.48 -9.37 3.09
N ASN A 198 -2.85 -8.93 1.87
CA ASN A 198 -3.21 -7.54 1.62
C ASN A 198 -4.49 -7.12 2.33
N LYS A 199 -5.54 -7.95 2.33
CA LYS A 199 -6.76 -7.63 3.10
C LYS A 199 -6.47 -7.51 4.60
N GLY A 200 -5.56 -8.34 5.13
CA GLY A 200 -5.13 -8.28 6.53
C GLY A 200 -4.45 -6.95 6.87
N ILE A 201 -3.50 -6.50 6.05
CA ILE A 201 -2.80 -5.22 6.28
C ILE A 201 -3.67 -3.98 6.01
N MET A 202 -4.65 -4.10 5.10
CA MET A 202 -5.54 -3.00 4.74
C MET A 202 -6.56 -2.66 5.83
N GLY A 203 -6.85 -3.61 6.74
CA GLY A 203 -7.84 -3.43 7.80
C GLY A 203 -9.26 -3.89 7.40
N TYR A 204 -9.37 -4.96 6.61
CA TYR A 204 -10.63 -5.68 6.47
C TYR A 204 -10.95 -6.43 7.77
N ALA A 205 -12.23 -6.53 8.16
CA ALA A 205 -12.63 -7.27 9.35
C ALA A 205 -12.51 -8.79 9.14
N LYS A 206 -12.82 -9.26 7.93
CA LYS A 206 -12.72 -10.66 7.50
C LYS A 206 -12.10 -10.78 6.12
N LEU A 207 -11.56 -11.95 5.81
CA LEU A 207 -10.93 -12.23 4.52
C LEU A 207 -11.92 -12.15 3.35
N GLU A 208 -13.17 -12.56 3.58
CA GLU A 208 -14.24 -12.62 2.58
C GLU A 208 -14.90 -11.26 2.33
N ASP A 209 -14.58 -10.25 3.14
CA ASP A 209 -15.19 -8.92 3.01
C ASP A 209 -14.76 -8.25 1.69
N THR A 210 -15.67 -7.41 1.18
CA THR A 210 -15.51 -6.66 -0.08
C THR A 210 -15.38 -5.15 0.15
N GLN A 211 -15.41 -4.74 1.41
CA GLN A 211 -15.28 -3.36 1.89
C GLN A 211 -14.49 -3.36 3.20
N LEU A 212 -13.79 -2.27 3.45
CA LEU A 212 -13.08 -2.04 4.72
C LEU A 212 -14.08 -1.81 5.86
N GLU A 213 -13.75 -2.28 7.06
CA GLU A 213 -14.60 -2.14 8.25
C GLU A 213 -14.91 -0.66 8.56
N TYR A 214 -13.89 0.20 8.44
CA TYR A 214 -13.97 1.62 8.78
C TYR A 214 -13.97 2.55 7.55
N GLY A 215 -14.03 1.99 6.32
CA GLY A 215 -13.94 2.78 5.09
C GLY A 215 -12.59 3.49 4.87
N ILE A 216 -11.57 3.19 5.68
CA ILE A 216 -10.22 3.78 5.61
C ILE A 216 -9.16 2.66 5.63
N TYR A 217 -8.09 2.85 4.86
CA TYR A 217 -6.98 1.90 4.86
C TYR A 217 -6.16 2.05 6.15
N LYS A 218 -5.88 0.93 6.80
CA LYS A 218 -4.91 0.86 7.90
C LYS A 218 -3.49 1.01 7.37
N VAL A 219 -3.12 0.16 6.40
CA VAL A 219 -1.88 0.26 5.61
C VAL A 219 -2.23 0.13 4.13
N ILE A 220 -1.52 0.88 3.28
CA ILE A 220 -1.76 0.94 1.84
C ILE A 220 -0.82 -0.05 1.12
N PRO A 221 -1.36 -1.15 0.53
CA PRO A 221 -0.57 -2.13 -0.20
C PRO A 221 -0.13 -1.62 -1.57
N VAL A 222 1.17 -1.78 -1.85
CA VAL A 222 1.79 -1.51 -3.13
C VAL A 222 2.52 -2.75 -3.64
N MET A 223 1.89 -3.49 -4.55
CA MET A 223 2.47 -4.75 -5.03
C MET A 223 3.50 -4.53 -6.10
N ARG A 224 4.50 -5.42 -6.15
CA ARG A 224 5.61 -5.35 -7.09
C ARG A 224 5.97 -6.75 -7.63
N HIS A 225 6.54 -6.87 -8.83
CA HIS A 225 6.86 -5.82 -9.80
C HIS A 225 6.02 -5.99 -11.07
N PHE A 226 5.39 -4.91 -11.56
CA PHE A 226 4.45 -4.90 -12.68
C PHE A 226 5.12 -4.46 -14.01
N ILE A 227 5.19 -5.29 -15.04
CA ILE A 227 5.16 -6.74 -14.91
C ILE A 227 6.47 -7.36 -15.35
N ASP A 228 6.70 -8.50 -14.70
CA ASP A 228 7.85 -9.39 -14.77
C ASP A 228 9.18 -8.84 -14.20
N TYR A 229 9.83 -9.67 -13.38
CA TYR A 229 11.29 -9.73 -13.28
C TYR A 229 11.76 -11.07 -12.70
N ASP A 230 11.94 -12.08 -13.56
CA ASP A 230 12.54 -13.39 -13.25
C ASP A 230 14.01 -13.53 -13.75
N GLY A 231 14.63 -12.43 -14.17
CA GLY A 231 15.98 -12.42 -14.76
C GLY A 231 17.12 -12.44 -13.73
N PRO A 232 18.36 -12.77 -14.15
CA PRO A 232 19.49 -12.86 -13.22
C PRO A 232 19.68 -11.55 -12.46
N ASP A 233 19.97 -11.62 -11.16
CA ASP A 233 20.19 -10.38 -10.39
C ASP A 233 21.31 -9.51 -11.00
N ASN A 234 22.31 -10.15 -11.59
CA ASN A 234 23.29 -9.53 -12.47
C ASN A 234 22.65 -9.17 -13.83
N GLY A 235 22.57 -7.87 -14.13
CA GLY A 235 22.02 -7.39 -15.41
C GLY A 235 20.53 -7.00 -15.34
N ARG A 236 19.93 -6.98 -14.16
CA ARG A 236 18.50 -6.64 -13.97
C ARG A 236 18.03 -5.30 -14.51
N PHE A 237 18.93 -4.34 -14.67
CA PHE A 237 18.63 -3.03 -15.23
C PHE A 237 18.53 -3.02 -16.76
N SER A 238 19.06 -4.05 -17.43
CA SER A 238 19.06 -4.18 -18.89
C SER A 238 18.38 -5.47 -19.37
N PHE A 239 17.81 -6.26 -18.45
CA PHE A 239 17.12 -7.48 -18.78
C PHE A 239 15.82 -7.18 -19.55
N ASN A 240 15.63 -7.94 -20.63
CA ASN A 240 14.43 -7.90 -21.44
C ASN A 240 13.81 -9.29 -21.49
N ALA A 241 12.65 -9.43 -20.88
CA ALA A 241 11.88 -10.66 -20.91
C ALA A 241 11.15 -10.80 -22.23
N ILE A 242 11.31 -11.95 -22.89
CA ILE A 242 10.60 -12.29 -24.11
C ILE A 242 9.46 -13.23 -23.74
N ILE A 243 8.24 -12.70 -23.70
CA ILE A 243 7.05 -13.41 -23.20
C ILE A 243 5.96 -13.33 -24.27
N SER A 244 5.40 -14.47 -24.67
CA SER A 244 4.23 -14.48 -25.54
C SER A 244 3.02 -13.84 -24.86
N ASP A 245 2.12 -13.20 -25.60
CA ASP A 245 0.91 -12.62 -25.00
C ASP A 245 0.08 -13.68 -24.25
N ALA A 246 0.03 -14.92 -24.76
CA ALA A 246 -0.63 -16.03 -24.08
C ALA A 246 -0.02 -16.31 -22.70
N ASP A 247 1.31 -16.42 -22.59
CA ASP A 247 1.97 -16.68 -21.30
C ASP A 247 1.84 -15.49 -20.35
N LEU A 248 1.95 -14.26 -20.88
CA LEU A 248 1.71 -13.03 -20.13
C LEU A 248 0.30 -13.03 -19.51
N ARG A 249 -0.72 -13.37 -20.30
CA ARG A 249 -2.15 -13.36 -19.92
C ARG A 249 -2.55 -14.53 -19.01
N ILE A 250 -1.91 -15.69 -19.14
CA ILE A 250 -2.29 -16.92 -18.41
C ILE A 250 -1.45 -17.11 -17.14
N THR A 251 -0.22 -16.61 -17.11
CA THR A 251 0.73 -16.89 -16.01
C THR A 251 0.97 -15.66 -15.14
N TYR A 252 1.39 -14.54 -15.74
CA TYR A 252 1.89 -13.40 -14.97
C TYR A 252 0.78 -12.42 -14.57
N LEU A 253 -0.09 -12.05 -15.50
CA LEU A 253 -1.16 -11.06 -15.28
C LEU A 253 -2.28 -11.50 -14.31
N PRO A 254 -2.70 -12.78 -14.22
CA PRO A 254 -3.86 -13.17 -13.42
C PRO A 254 -3.78 -12.81 -11.93
N VAL A 255 -2.59 -12.86 -11.34
CA VAL A 255 -2.38 -12.49 -9.93
C VAL A 255 -2.75 -11.03 -9.69
N TRP A 256 -2.29 -10.13 -10.55
CA TRP A 256 -2.58 -8.69 -10.47
C TRP A 256 -4.06 -8.41 -10.65
N LYS A 257 -4.67 -9.03 -11.67
CA LYS A 257 -6.10 -8.88 -11.92
C LYS A 257 -6.94 -9.35 -10.73
N LYS A 258 -6.59 -10.50 -10.14
CA LYS A 258 -7.25 -11.00 -8.93
C LYS A 258 -7.18 -10.00 -7.78
N LEU A 259 -6.02 -9.41 -7.51
CA LEU A 259 -5.89 -8.42 -6.44
C LEU A 259 -6.72 -7.17 -6.68
N ILE A 260 -6.81 -6.71 -7.93
CA ILE A 260 -7.64 -5.56 -8.33
C ILE A 260 -9.12 -5.89 -8.11
N ASP A 261 -9.59 -7.04 -8.59
CA ASP A 261 -11.00 -7.46 -8.49
C ASP A 261 -11.43 -7.69 -7.03
N GLU A 262 -10.52 -8.21 -6.20
CA GLU A 262 -10.72 -8.44 -4.77
C GLU A 262 -10.55 -7.17 -3.92
N LYS A 263 -10.24 -6.01 -4.54
CA LYS A 263 -9.91 -4.75 -3.86
C LYS A 263 -8.83 -4.92 -2.79
N ALA A 264 -7.85 -5.77 -3.09
CA ALA A 264 -6.74 -6.13 -2.22
C ALA A 264 -5.44 -5.43 -2.65
N ILE A 265 -5.52 -4.32 -3.38
CA ILE A 265 -4.37 -3.53 -3.83
C ILE A 265 -4.78 -2.07 -4.04
N VAL A 266 -3.88 -1.14 -3.71
CA VAL A 266 -4.08 0.30 -3.91
C VAL A 266 -3.02 0.89 -4.83
N GLY A 267 -1.78 0.40 -4.72
CA GLY A 267 -0.67 0.82 -5.56
C GLY A 267 -0.03 -0.34 -6.30
N ILE A 268 0.58 -0.03 -7.45
CA ILE A 268 1.41 -0.97 -8.21
C ILE A 268 2.78 -0.36 -8.42
N MET A 269 3.84 -1.14 -8.23
CA MET A 269 5.20 -0.74 -8.57
C MET A 269 5.62 -1.40 -9.88
N SER A 270 6.04 -0.59 -10.87
CA SER A 270 6.53 -1.12 -12.13
C SER A 270 7.84 -1.89 -11.97
N ALA A 271 8.09 -2.85 -12.86
CA ALA A 271 9.39 -3.50 -12.93
C ALA A 271 10.46 -2.59 -13.55
N ILE A 272 11.73 -2.92 -13.27
CA ILE A 272 12.91 -2.27 -13.85
C ILE A 272 13.30 -2.86 -15.21
N SER A 273 12.88 -4.09 -15.49
CA SER A 273 13.10 -4.80 -16.75
C SER A 273 12.24 -4.26 -17.87
N ALA A 274 12.60 -4.67 -19.08
CA ALA A 274 11.73 -4.62 -20.24
C ALA A 274 10.94 -5.92 -20.42
N VAL A 275 9.77 -5.80 -21.03
CA VAL A 275 8.99 -6.92 -21.55
C VAL A 275 8.80 -6.68 -23.04
N ASN A 276 9.18 -7.66 -23.85
CA ASN A 276 9.10 -7.61 -25.31
C ASN A 276 9.72 -6.33 -25.92
N GLY A 277 10.86 -5.91 -25.37
CA GLY A 277 11.64 -4.77 -25.84
C GLY A 277 11.22 -3.41 -25.26
N ILE A 278 10.19 -3.35 -24.42
CA ILE A 278 9.69 -2.09 -23.85
C ILE A 278 9.88 -2.09 -22.32
N PRO A 279 10.60 -1.11 -21.74
CA PRO A 279 10.75 -1.00 -20.29
C PRO A 279 9.38 -0.91 -19.59
N SER A 280 9.18 -1.70 -18.54
CA SER A 280 7.87 -1.83 -17.88
C SER A 280 7.33 -0.52 -17.31
N ALA A 281 8.19 0.41 -16.90
CA ALA A 281 7.81 1.73 -16.42
C ALA A 281 7.19 2.65 -17.50
N VAL A 282 7.41 2.37 -18.79
CA VAL A 282 6.87 3.15 -19.92
C VAL A 282 6.05 2.29 -20.89
N ASN A 283 5.73 1.06 -20.50
CA ASN A 283 5.01 0.13 -21.35
C ASN A 283 3.53 0.49 -21.42
N LYS A 284 3.14 1.22 -22.48
CA LYS A 284 1.76 1.69 -22.71
C LYS A 284 0.73 0.56 -22.71
N TYR A 285 1.06 -0.59 -23.32
CA TYR A 285 0.18 -1.74 -23.37
C TYR A 285 -0.16 -2.22 -21.95
N LEU A 286 0.86 -2.40 -21.11
CA LEU A 286 0.64 -2.86 -19.74
C LEU A 286 -0.03 -1.80 -18.86
N LEU A 287 0.48 -0.56 -18.89
CA LEU A 287 0.09 0.49 -17.93
C LEU A 287 -1.20 1.22 -18.29
N ASN A 288 -1.56 1.30 -19.57
CA ASN A 288 -2.80 1.96 -20.00
C ASN A 288 -3.80 0.95 -20.55
N ASP A 289 -3.42 0.18 -21.57
CA ASP A 289 -4.39 -0.67 -22.26
C ASP A 289 -4.91 -1.77 -21.34
N VAL A 290 -4.02 -2.53 -20.69
CA VAL A 290 -4.43 -3.57 -19.73
C VAL A 290 -4.89 -2.95 -18.41
N LEU A 291 -4.03 -2.18 -17.74
CA LEU A 291 -4.30 -1.78 -16.35
C LEU A 291 -5.45 -0.77 -16.23
N ARG A 292 -5.51 0.25 -17.09
CA ARG A 292 -6.55 1.30 -17.02
C ARG A 292 -7.78 0.95 -17.85
N ASN A 293 -7.60 0.56 -19.11
CA ASN A 293 -8.73 0.40 -20.03
C ASN A 293 -9.43 -0.95 -19.84
N GLU A 294 -8.70 -2.06 -19.77
CA GLU A 294 -9.31 -3.39 -19.61
C GLU A 294 -9.70 -3.68 -18.16
N TRP A 295 -8.85 -3.34 -17.19
CA TRP A 295 -9.06 -3.72 -15.79
C TRP A 295 -9.70 -2.63 -14.95
N ASN A 296 -9.81 -1.40 -15.46
CA ASN A 296 -10.35 -0.25 -14.76
C ASN A 296 -9.69 -0.03 -13.38
N PHE A 297 -8.38 -0.26 -13.28
CA PHE A 297 -7.65 0.01 -12.05
C PHE A 297 -7.59 1.52 -11.81
N THR A 298 -8.02 1.96 -10.64
CA THR A 298 -8.06 3.38 -10.25
C THR A 298 -6.96 3.78 -9.26
N GLY A 299 -6.18 2.81 -8.79
CA GLY A 299 -5.06 3.05 -7.88
C GLY A 299 -3.86 3.73 -8.55
N TYR A 300 -2.81 3.99 -7.78
CA TYR A 300 -1.63 4.67 -8.30
C TYR A 300 -0.56 3.69 -8.80
N VAL A 301 0.26 4.15 -9.73
CA VAL A 301 1.44 3.39 -10.21
C VAL A 301 2.68 4.17 -9.85
N ILE A 302 3.64 3.51 -9.21
CA ILE A 302 4.97 4.05 -8.94
C ILE A 302 5.99 3.29 -9.77
N SER A 303 7.03 3.99 -10.20
CA SER A 303 8.17 3.37 -10.87
C SER A 303 9.17 2.84 -9.86
N LYS A 304 9.69 1.63 -10.03
CA LYS A 304 10.88 1.19 -9.30
C LYS A 304 12.10 1.95 -9.85
N VAL A 305 12.78 2.73 -8.99
CA VAL A 305 13.97 3.58 -9.25
C VAL A 305 14.23 3.78 -10.74
N ILE A 306 13.67 4.85 -11.30
CA ILE A 306 13.97 5.24 -12.68
C ILE A 306 15.42 5.73 -12.72
N VAL A 307 16.30 4.95 -13.35
CA VAL A 307 17.45 5.54 -14.03
C VAL A 307 16.91 6.01 -15.38
N PHE A 308 16.59 7.30 -15.49
CA PHE A 308 16.45 7.90 -16.81
C PHE A 308 17.86 7.87 -17.40
N PHE A 309 18.16 6.89 -18.23
CA PHE A 309 19.25 7.06 -19.19
C PHE A 309 18.78 8.11 -20.19
N PHE A 310 19.00 9.39 -19.88
CA PHE A 310 19.17 10.43 -20.89
C PHE A 310 20.50 10.18 -21.62
N ASN A 311 20.65 9.03 -22.26
CA ASN A 311 21.70 8.86 -23.25
C ASN A 311 21.06 9.11 -24.61
N GLU A 312 21.33 10.32 -25.10
CA GLU A 312 21.27 10.71 -26.51
C GLU A 312 19.87 10.69 -27.15
N LEU A 313 19.08 11.73 -26.81
CA LEU A 313 18.28 12.38 -27.86
C LEU A 313 19.28 12.93 -28.89
N HIS A 314 19.59 12.13 -29.92
CA HIS A 314 20.14 12.67 -31.15
C HIS A 314 19.13 13.69 -31.69
N CYS A 315 19.57 14.95 -31.79
CA CYS A 315 18.99 15.93 -32.71
C CYS A 315 19.15 15.44 -34.15
#